data_AF-A0A950GHE8-F1
#
_entry.id   AF-A0A950GHE8-F1
#
_cell.length_a   1.000
_cell.length_b   1.000
_cell.length_c   1.000
_cell.angle_alpha   90.00
_cell.angle_beta   90.00
_cell.angle_gamma   90.00
#
_symmetry.space_group_name_H-M   'P 1'
#
loop_
_entity.id
_entity.type
_entity.pdbx_description
1 polymer ?
#
loop_
_entity_poly.entity_id
_entity_poly.type
_entity_poly.pdbx_seq_one_letter_code
_entity_poly.pdbx_strand_id
1 'polypeptide(L)'
;MTLGREPEAHVLDFLQDHVAEKGAVEYLLELANCPEALDRRSRMQAAAPLFVPPGHYYSPVVDPAALRASGHGLKLSNAIAGVQIDWDPMQALFERLAEQNAGLEFPQRQHPAARYYADNDMFCLGDAFILACMVRHLRPRRYVEVGSGFSSAVVLDTLDRTPDLATACTFIEPYTERLESLLRPADQARTTIIRCDVQNVPLDVFRQLGRDDILFLDTTHVSKTGSDVNHELFEILPVLASGVVVHFHDIFLGFEYPDQWVFDENRSWNEAYLLRAFLMYNDVFEIMYANNAFGRARPKQLERVCSGASQSPGSGFWLRKR
;
A
#
# COMPACT_ATOMS: atom_id res chain seq x y z
N MET A 1 31.80 20.36 -16.87
CA MET A 1 30.77 19.53 -16.21
C MET A 1 30.16 20.42 -15.15
N THR A 2 29.17 21.23 -15.51
CA THR A 2 28.53 22.19 -14.61
C THR A 2 27.49 21.42 -13.78
N LEU A 3 27.72 21.33 -12.47
CA LEU A 3 26.64 21.09 -11.51
C LEU A 3 25.63 22.21 -11.79
N GLY A 4 24.41 21.87 -12.23
CA GLY A 4 23.44 22.80 -12.84
C GLY A 4 22.87 23.91 -11.93
N ARG A 5 23.61 24.32 -10.90
CA ARG A 5 23.35 25.44 -10.01
C ARG A 5 24.68 26.12 -9.69
N GLU A 6 24.76 27.42 -9.93
CA GLU A 6 25.92 28.23 -9.50
C GLU A 6 26.05 28.13 -7.97
N PRO A 7 27.26 27.85 -7.44
CA PRO A 7 27.45 27.79 -6.00
C PRO A 7 27.19 29.17 -5.38
N GLU A 8 26.70 29.19 -4.15
CA GLU A 8 26.51 30.45 -3.42
C GLU A 8 27.86 31.15 -3.21
N ALA A 9 27.88 32.49 -3.25
CA ALA A 9 29.13 33.27 -3.26
C ALA A 9 30.06 32.90 -2.08
N HIS A 10 29.51 32.71 -0.89
CA HIS A 10 30.28 32.33 0.29
C HIS A 10 30.94 30.94 0.17
N VAL A 11 30.38 30.04 -0.64
CA VAL A 11 30.96 28.71 -0.93
C VAL A 11 32.12 28.87 -1.90
N LEU A 12 31.99 29.73 -2.91
CA LEU A 12 33.08 30.02 -3.86
C LEU A 12 34.26 30.68 -3.16
N ASP A 13 34.01 31.66 -2.29
CA ASP A 13 35.07 32.34 -1.54
C ASP A 13 35.81 31.35 -0.63
N PHE A 14 35.07 30.53 0.12
CA PHE A 14 35.64 29.46 0.94
C PHE A 14 36.50 28.48 0.12
N LEU A 15 36.03 28.05 -1.05
CA LEU A 15 36.77 27.16 -1.93
C LEU A 15 38.03 27.83 -2.48
N GLN A 16 37.95 29.09 -2.90
CA GLN A 16 39.08 29.83 -3.44
C GLN A 16 40.16 30.04 -2.39
N ASP A 17 39.79 30.41 -1.16
CA ASP A 17 40.73 30.60 -0.06
C ASP A 17 41.47 29.32 0.27
N HIS A 18 40.76 28.19 0.38
CA HIS A 18 41.38 26.90 0.71
C HIS A 18 42.22 26.34 -0.43
N VAL A 19 41.82 26.56 -1.69
CA VAL A 19 42.61 26.17 -2.86
C VAL A 19 43.85 27.05 -3.00
N ALA A 20 43.78 28.34 -2.66
CA ALA A 20 44.94 29.23 -2.65
C ALA A 20 45.93 28.88 -1.53
N GLU A 21 45.43 28.44 -0.36
CA GLU A 21 46.26 28.07 0.79
C GLU A 21 46.94 26.70 0.60
N LYS A 22 46.19 25.68 0.17
CA LYS A 22 46.66 24.28 0.15
C LYS A 22 46.98 23.76 -1.25
N GLY A 23 46.57 24.47 -2.29
CA GLY A 23 46.59 23.97 -3.67
C GLY A 23 45.40 23.07 -3.99
N ALA A 24 44.95 23.12 -5.24
CA ALA A 24 43.71 22.46 -5.67
C ALA A 24 43.71 20.94 -5.47
N VAL A 25 44.84 20.28 -5.70
CA VAL A 25 44.96 18.83 -5.59
C VAL A 25 44.88 18.38 -4.12
N GLU A 26 45.62 19.05 -3.24
CA GLU A 26 45.63 18.77 -1.80
C GLU A 26 44.24 18.96 -1.19
N TYR A 27 43.59 20.06 -1.55
CA TYR A 27 42.23 20.36 -1.09
C TYR A 27 41.21 19.33 -1.57
N LEU A 28 41.28 18.90 -2.83
CA LEU A 28 40.41 17.83 -3.35
C LEU A 28 40.67 16.49 -2.66
N LEU A 29 41.91 16.16 -2.33
CA LEU A 29 42.25 14.95 -1.58
C LEU A 29 41.71 15.01 -0.14
N GLU A 30 41.81 16.16 0.53
CA GLU A 30 41.25 16.36 1.87
C GLU A 30 39.72 16.27 1.86
N LEU A 31 39.07 16.94 0.90
CA LEU A 31 37.63 16.87 0.70
C LEU A 31 37.15 15.46 0.36
N ALA A 32 37.88 14.71 -0.47
CA ALA A 32 37.54 13.34 -0.82
C ALA A 32 37.72 12.34 0.34
N ASN A 33 38.54 12.68 1.33
CA ASN A 33 38.85 11.85 2.50
C ASN A 33 38.27 12.38 3.81
N CYS A 34 37.45 13.44 3.79
CA CYS A 34 36.79 13.93 4.99
C CYS A 34 35.74 12.91 5.47
N PRO A 35 35.41 12.87 6.77
CA PRO A 35 34.46 11.92 7.32
C PRO A 35 33.11 11.91 6.60
N GLU A 36 32.59 13.08 6.22
CA GLU A 36 31.32 13.23 5.50
C GLU A 36 31.39 12.65 4.07
N ALA A 37 32.50 12.87 3.36
CA ALA A 37 32.68 12.31 2.01
C ALA A 37 32.89 10.79 2.07
N LEU A 38 33.62 10.29 3.06
CA LEU A 38 33.81 8.86 3.29
C LEU A 38 32.50 8.17 3.70
N ASP A 39 31.69 8.78 4.58
CA ASP A 39 30.36 8.27 4.95
C ASP A 39 29.42 8.26 3.75
N ARG A 40 29.35 9.35 2.96
CA ARG A 40 28.59 9.37 1.70
C ARG A 40 29.07 8.31 0.71
N ARG A 41 30.38 8.16 0.52
CA ARG A 41 30.96 7.14 -0.37
C ARG A 41 30.65 5.73 0.14
N SER A 42 30.73 5.50 1.44
CA SER A 42 30.43 4.19 2.05
C SER A 42 28.96 3.85 1.89
N ARG A 43 28.05 4.83 2.05
CA ARG A 43 26.61 4.65 1.78
C ARG A 43 26.33 4.39 0.30
N MET A 44 27.04 5.06 -0.61
CA MET A 44 26.94 4.81 -2.05
C MET A 44 27.54 3.44 -2.46
N GLN A 45 28.60 3.00 -1.80
CA GLN A 45 29.26 1.70 -2.02
C GLN A 45 28.52 0.53 -1.36
N ALA A 46 27.72 0.79 -0.33
CA ALA A 46 26.87 -0.21 0.34
C ALA A 46 25.63 -0.59 -0.49
N ALA A 47 25.23 0.22 -1.47
CA ALA A 47 24.16 -0.13 -2.38
C ALA A 47 24.62 -1.21 -3.37
N ALA A 48 23.80 -2.24 -3.57
CA ALA A 48 24.04 -3.23 -4.60
C ALA A 48 24.20 -2.53 -5.96
N PRO A 49 25.18 -2.91 -6.80
CA PRO A 49 25.40 -2.27 -8.08
C PRO A 49 24.17 -2.45 -8.97
N LEU A 50 23.71 -1.36 -9.58
CA LEU A 50 22.67 -1.42 -10.59
C LEU A 50 23.25 -1.98 -11.89
N PHE A 51 22.52 -2.88 -12.55
CA PHE A 51 22.89 -3.36 -13.89
C PHE A 51 22.90 -2.21 -14.91
N VAL A 52 21.90 -1.33 -14.81
CA VAL A 52 21.72 -0.11 -15.62
C VAL A 52 21.08 1.00 -14.75
N PRO A 53 21.25 2.29 -15.08
CA PRO A 53 20.65 3.37 -14.30
C PRO A 53 19.10 3.38 -14.40
N PRO A 54 18.38 4.00 -13.44
CA PRO A 54 16.96 4.30 -13.57
C PRO A 54 16.62 4.98 -14.91
N GLY A 55 15.46 4.68 -15.47
CA GLY A 55 15.03 5.16 -16.79
C GLY A 55 15.64 4.45 -18.00
N HIS A 56 16.68 3.63 -17.81
CA HIS A 56 17.17 2.76 -18.88
C HIS A 56 16.15 1.65 -19.20
N TYR A 57 16.08 1.19 -20.44
CA TYR A 57 15.10 0.20 -20.90
C TYR A 57 15.16 -1.18 -20.21
N TYR A 58 16.28 -1.48 -19.53
CA TYR A 58 16.45 -2.68 -18.68
C TYR A 58 16.28 -2.40 -17.18
N SER A 59 15.97 -1.16 -16.80
CA SER A 59 15.73 -0.80 -15.40
C SER A 59 14.25 -0.96 -15.08
N PRO A 60 13.90 -1.59 -13.95
CA PRO A 60 12.52 -1.56 -13.44
C PRO A 60 12.18 -0.21 -12.79
N VAL A 61 13.17 0.65 -12.55
CA VAL A 61 12.98 1.96 -11.92
C VAL A 61 12.75 3.01 -13.01
N VAL A 62 11.64 3.71 -12.91
CA VAL A 62 11.22 4.76 -13.85
C VAL A 62 12.12 5.99 -13.72
N ASP A 63 12.32 6.70 -14.83
CA ASP A 63 12.76 8.11 -14.81
C ASP A 63 11.52 9.01 -14.96
N PRO A 64 11.10 9.71 -13.89
CA PRO A 64 9.95 10.60 -13.92
C PRO A 64 10.04 11.71 -14.98
N ALA A 65 11.24 12.22 -15.28
CA ALA A 65 11.41 13.30 -16.25
C ALA A 65 11.16 12.80 -17.68
N ALA A 66 11.75 11.65 -18.02
CA ALA A 66 11.49 10.98 -19.30
C ALA A 66 10.02 10.56 -19.44
N LEU A 67 9.42 10.03 -18.36
CA LEU A 67 8.01 9.64 -18.36
C LEU A 67 7.08 10.86 -18.58
N ARG A 68 7.31 11.98 -17.89
CA ARG A 68 6.58 13.25 -18.13
C ARG A 68 6.71 13.70 -19.58
N ALA A 69 7.92 13.65 -20.15
CA ALA A 69 8.18 14.07 -21.52
C ALA A 69 7.46 13.20 -22.57
N SER A 70 7.17 11.93 -22.25
CA SER A 70 6.39 11.03 -23.12
C SER A 70 4.90 11.39 -23.23
N GLY A 71 4.41 12.30 -22.39
CA GLY A 71 2.98 12.61 -22.27
C GLY A 71 2.20 11.53 -21.52
N HIS A 72 2.88 10.68 -20.75
CA HIS A 72 2.23 9.77 -19.82
C HIS A 72 1.48 10.56 -18.74
N GLY A 73 0.31 10.07 -18.38
CA GLY A 73 -0.53 10.59 -17.32
C GLY A 73 -1.73 9.67 -17.12
N LEU A 74 -2.39 9.81 -15.98
CA LEU A 74 -3.55 9.01 -15.60
C LEU A 74 -4.66 9.06 -16.65
N LYS A 75 -4.84 7.97 -17.40
CA LYS A 75 -5.97 7.78 -18.32
C LYS A 75 -7.09 7.07 -17.61
N LEU A 76 -8.05 7.85 -17.16
CA LEU A 76 -9.19 7.34 -16.41
C LEU A 76 -10.26 6.84 -17.36
N SER A 77 -10.53 5.54 -17.28
CA SER A 77 -11.64 4.90 -17.97
C SER A 77 -12.40 4.01 -17.00
N ASN A 78 -13.72 4.09 -17.06
CA ASN A 78 -14.60 3.18 -16.32
C ASN A 78 -14.68 1.79 -16.97
N ALA A 79 -14.14 1.64 -18.18
CA ALA A 79 -14.01 0.37 -18.88
C ALA A 79 -12.52 0.05 -19.08
N ILE A 80 -12.09 -1.09 -18.55
CA ILE A 80 -10.71 -1.57 -18.67
C ILE A 80 -10.76 -2.80 -19.57
N ALA A 81 -10.10 -2.71 -20.73
CA ALA A 81 -10.11 -3.80 -21.70
C ALA A 81 -9.61 -5.10 -21.07
N GLY A 82 -10.44 -6.15 -21.17
CA GLY A 82 -10.17 -7.49 -20.62
C GLY A 82 -10.58 -7.68 -19.16
N VAL A 83 -10.81 -6.62 -18.37
CA VAL A 83 -11.20 -6.75 -16.96
C VAL A 83 -12.70 -6.55 -16.81
N GLN A 84 -13.38 -7.54 -16.22
CA GLN A 84 -14.82 -7.50 -15.95
C GLN A 84 -15.12 -6.68 -14.69
N ILE A 85 -15.44 -5.39 -14.85
CA ILE A 85 -15.90 -4.52 -13.76
C ILE A 85 -17.42 -4.41 -13.83
N ASP A 86 -18.11 -5.16 -12.98
CA ASP A 86 -19.57 -5.14 -12.88
C ASP A 86 -20.04 -4.11 -11.85
N TRP A 87 -20.57 -2.99 -12.34
CA TRP A 87 -21.00 -1.87 -11.49
C TRP A 87 -22.29 -2.15 -10.70
N ASP A 88 -23.22 -2.92 -11.26
CA ASP A 88 -24.52 -3.18 -10.60
C ASP A 88 -24.37 -4.04 -9.34
N PRO A 89 -23.61 -5.17 -9.35
CA PRO A 89 -23.31 -5.93 -8.13
C PRO A 89 -22.54 -5.10 -7.10
N MET A 90 -21.58 -4.27 -7.56
CA MET A 90 -20.79 -3.40 -6.69
C MET A 90 -21.66 -2.35 -5.99
N GLN A 91 -22.58 -1.72 -6.71
CA GLN A 91 -23.58 -0.80 -6.18
C GLN A 91 -24.49 -1.50 -5.16
N ALA A 92 -25.02 -2.68 -5.50
CA ALA A 92 -25.88 -3.44 -4.60
C ALA A 92 -25.15 -3.86 -3.32
N LEU A 93 -23.86 -4.21 -3.42
CA LEU A 93 -23.03 -4.47 -2.25
C LEU A 93 -22.88 -3.20 -1.40
N PHE A 94 -22.51 -2.07 -2.00
CA PHE A 94 -22.38 -0.80 -1.28
C PHE A 94 -23.65 -0.42 -0.51
N GLU A 95 -24.82 -0.57 -1.12
CA GLU A 95 -26.10 -0.27 -0.47
C GLU A 95 -26.33 -1.13 0.77
N ARG A 96 -26.01 -2.44 0.70
CA ARG A 96 -26.06 -3.33 1.87
C ARG A 96 -25.06 -2.92 2.94
N LEU A 97 -23.82 -2.58 2.54
CA LEU A 97 -22.79 -2.11 3.47
C LEU A 97 -23.24 -0.84 4.18
N ALA A 98 -23.77 0.14 3.45
CA ALA A 98 -24.27 1.39 3.98
C ALA A 98 -25.42 1.19 4.97
N GLU A 99 -26.39 0.33 4.64
CA GLU A 99 -27.53 0.03 5.50
C GLU A 99 -27.10 -0.64 6.81
N GLN A 100 -26.21 -1.64 6.73
CA GLN A 100 -25.71 -2.39 7.89
C GLN A 100 -24.82 -1.55 8.82
N ASN A 101 -24.25 -0.45 8.32
CA ASN A 101 -23.25 0.35 9.01
C ASN A 101 -23.68 1.82 9.21
N ALA A 102 -25.00 2.08 9.20
CA ALA A 102 -25.53 3.41 9.50
C ALA A 102 -25.02 3.91 10.86
N GLY A 103 -24.42 5.11 10.87
CA GLY A 103 -23.86 5.73 12.07
C GLY A 103 -22.48 5.20 12.49
N LEU A 104 -21.78 4.44 11.63
CA LEU A 104 -20.39 4.09 11.86
C LEU A 104 -19.51 5.36 11.75
N GLU A 105 -18.92 5.76 12.87
CA GLU A 105 -18.06 6.94 12.95
C GLU A 105 -16.63 6.57 13.36
N PHE A 106 -15.68 7.33 12.81
CA PHE A 106 -14.27 7.28 13.12
C PHE A 106 -13.82 8.63 13.68
N PRO A 107 -13.05 8.66 14.78
CA PRO A 107 -12.46 9.90 15.27
C PRO A 107 -11.57 10.54 14.20
N GLN A 108 -11.59 11.86 14.08
CA GLN A 108 -10.70 12.57 13.17
C GLN A 108 -9.24 12.47 13.65
N ARG A 109 -9.01 12.68 14.95
CA ARG A 109 -7.69 12.62 15.59
C ARG A 109 -7.63 11.47 16.60
N GLN A 110 -6.41 11.15 17.03
CA GLN A 110 -6.16 10.15 18.06
C GLN A 110 -7.10 10.33 19.26
N HIS A 111 -7.76 9.25 19.66
CA HIS A 111 -8.78 9.30 20.69
C HIS A 111 -8.71 8.04 21.58
N PRO A 112 -8.72 8.13 22.92
CA PRO A 112 -8.52 6.97 23.80
C PRO A 112 -9.50 5.80 23.58
N ALA A 113 -10.73 6.10 23.13
CA ALA A 113 -11.74 5.08 22.89
C ALA A 113 -11.57 4.28 21.57
N ALA A 114 -10.69 4.70 20.66
CA ALA A 114 -10.46 4.03 19.38
C ALA A 114 -8.97 3.87 19.10
N ARG A 115 -8.59 2.81 18.40
CA ARG A 115 -7.23 2.61 17.90
C ARG A 115 -7.03 3.41 16.61
N TYR A 116 -8.03 3.39 15.72
CA TYR A 116 -8.00 4.12 14.45
C TYR A 116 -8.49 5.57 14.60
N TYR A 117 -7.90 6.47 13.80
CA TYR A 117 -8.36 7.84 13.59
C TYR A 117 -8.06 8.28 12.16
N ALA A 118 -8.90 9.16 11.59
CA ALA A 118 -8.88 9.48 10.16
C ALA A 118 -7.64 10.27 9.70
N ASP A 119 -7.15 11.21 10.52
CA ASP A 119 -5.97 12.06 10.25
C ASP A 119 -4.64 11.31 10.51
N ASN A 120 -4.58 10.00 10.26
CA ASN A 120 -3.32 9.25 10.28
C ASN A 120 -2.62 9.33 8.92
N ASP A 121 -1.35 8.93 8.88
CA ASP A 121 -0.47 9.08 7.71
C ASP A 121 -0.46 7.87 6.76
N MET A 122 -1.19 6.79 7.08
CA MET A 122 -1.05 5.51 6.37
C MET A 122 -2.35 4.98 5.76
N PHE A 123 -3.50 5.11 6.44
CA PHE A 123 -4.73 4.42 6.06
C PHE A 123 -5.95 5.35 6.09
N CYS A 124 -6.49 5.66 4.92
CA CYS A 124 -7.46 6.72 4.80
C CYS A 124 -8.88 6.35 5.26
N LEU A 125 -9.71 7.37 5.47
CA LEU A 125 -11.08 7.22 5.98
C LEU A 125 -11.97 6.34 5.08
N GLY A 126 -11.88 6.49 3.76
CA GLY A 126 -12.67 5.68 2.82
C GLY A 126 -12.34 4.20 2.91
N ASP A 127 -11.06 3.84 2.97
CA ASP A 127 -10.64 2.45 3.18
C ASP A 127 -11.05 1.92 4.55
N ALA A 128 -10.87 2.71 5.62
CA ALA A 128 -11.31 2.35 6.97
C ALA A 128 -12.81 2.06 7.05
N PHE A 129 -13.63 2.92 6.43
CA PHE A 129 -15.07 2.73 6.39
C PHE A 129 -15.43 1.42 5.67
N ILE A 130 -14.90 1.21 4.45
CA ILE A 130 -15.23 0.01 3.68
C ILE A 130 -14.69 -1.26 4.34
N LEU A 131 -13.47 -1.24 4.91
CA LEU A 131 -12.90 -2.38 5.64
C LEU A 131 -13.78 -2.78 6.83
N ALA A 132 -14.17 -1.81 7.67
CA ALA A 132 -15.07 -2.06 8.79
C ALA A 132 -16.43 -2.63 8.33
N CYS A 133 -16.98 -2.07 7.25
CA CYS A 133 -18.22 -2.56 6.66
C CYS A 133 -18.09 -3.99 6.14
N MET A 134 -17.00 -4.30 5.43
CA MET A 134 -16.73 -5.63 4.88
C MET A 134 -16.56 -6.68 5.98
N VAL A 135 -15.84 -6.36 7.06
CA VAL A 135 -15.72 -7.25 8.23
C VAL A 135 -17.09 -7.54 8.86
N ARG A 136 -17.94 -6.52 9.04
CA ARG A 136 -19.29 -6.70 9.59
C ARG A 136 -20.23 -7.45 8.65
N HIS A 137 -20.07 -7.27 7.34
CA HIS A 137 -20.89 -7.91 6.31
C HIS A 137 -20.55 -9.39 6.13
N LEU A 138 -19.25 -9.68 5.96
CA LEU A 138 -18.75 -11.03 5.71
C LEU A 138 -18.73 -11.90 6.97
N ARG A 139 -18.59 -11.26 8.13
CA ARG A 139 -18.50 -11.92 9.43
C ARG A 139 -17.45 -13.05 9.43
N PRO A 140 -16.20 -12.74 9.05
CA PRO A 140 -15.15 -13.74 8.87
C PRO A 140 -14.90 -14.50 10.18
N ARG A 141 -14.63 -15.80 10.09
CA ARG A 141 -14.09 -16.56 11.23
C ARG A 141 -12.61 -16.26 11.41
N ARG A 142 -11.90 -16.03 10.31
CA ARG A 142 -10.47 -15.71 10.25
C ARG A 142 -10.23 -14.46 9.42
N TYR A 143 -9.39 -13.59 9.95
CA TYR A 143 -8.83 -12.45 9.25
C TYR A 143 -7.31 -12.59 9.28
N VAL A 144 -6.69 -12.74 8.11
CA VAL A 144 -5.23 -12.78 7.95
C VAL A 144 -4.83 -11.51 7.23
N GLU A 145 -3.89 -10.76 7.79
CA GLU A 145 -3.38 -9.51 7.21
C GLU A 145 -1.87 -9.58 7.08
N VAL A 146 -1.37 -9.17 5.91
CA VAL A 146 0.04 -9.05 5.57
C VAL A 146 0.35 -7.58 5.35
N GLY A 147 1.26 -7.04 6.15
CA GLY A 147 1.42 -5.59 6.34
C GLY A 147 0.39 -5.08 7.34
N SER A 148 0.82 -4.67 8.53
CA SER A 148 -0.10 -4.42 9.66
C SER A 148 0.10 -3.06 10.33
N GLY A 149 -0.99 -2.52 10.91
CA GLY A 149 -0.97 -1.18 11.52
C GLY A 149 -2.37 -0.57 11.65
N PHE A 150 -2.63 0.51 10.91
CA PHE A 150 -3.88 1.26 11.04
C PHE A 150 -5.10 0.51 10.46
N SER A 151 -4.93 -0.28 9.41
CA SER A 151 -5.90 -1.27 8.93
C SER A 151 -6.24 -2.29 10.03
N SER A 152 -5.24 -2.84 10.72
CA SER A 152 -5.43 -3.72 11.88
C SER A 152 -6.22 -3.03 13.00
N ALA A 153 -5.94 -1.75 13.27
CA ALA A 153 -6.69 -0.95 14.23
C ALA A 153 -8.17 -0.80 13.85
N VAL A 154 -8.50 -0.59 12.56
CA VAL A 154 -9.88 -0.57 12.06
C VAL A 154 -10.57 -1.90 12.34
N VAL A 155 -9.92 -3.02 12.04
CA VAL A 155 -10.50 -4.36 12.26
C VAL A 155 -10.75 -4.58 13.75
N LEU A 156 -9.77 -4.33 14.61
CA LEU A 156 -9.91 -4.53 16.05
C LEU A 156 -10.98 -3.62 16.66
N ASP A 157 -11.04 -2.34 16.27
CA ASP A 157 -12.12 -1.44 16.71
C ASP A 157 -13.50 -1.91 16.22
N THR A 158 -13.57 -2.48 15.01
CA THR A 158 -14.80 -3.04 14.46
C THR A 158 -15.27 -4.27 15.25
N LEU A 159 -14.34 -5.14 15.62
CA LEU A 159 -14.63 -6.33 16.43
C LEU A 159 -15.03 -5.97 17.87
N ASP A 160 -14.42 -4.94 18.47
CA ASP A 160 -14.81 -4.44 19.79
C ASP A 160 -16.25 -3.90 19.79
N ARG A 161 -16.69 -3.31 18.68
CA ARG A 161 -18.06 -2.79 18.48
C ARG A 161 -19.06 -3.87 18.05
N THR A 162 -18.60 -5.07 17.72
CA THR A 162 -19.43 -6.18 17.19
C THR A 162 -19.18 -7.45 18.01
N PRO A 163 -19.62 -7.50 19.29
CA PRO A 163 -19.19 -8.53 20.24
C PRO A 163 -19.62 -9.97 19.90
N ASP A 164 -20.62 -10.12 19.04
CA ASP A 164 -21.08 -11.41 18.49
C ASP A 164 -20.17 -11.95 17.37
N LEU A 165 -19.18 -11.17 16.93
CA LEU A 165 -18.23 -11.55 15.90
C LEU A 165 -16.93 -12.09 16.50
N ALA A 166 -16.81 -13.41 16.57
CA ALA A 166 -15.65 -14.12 17.11
C ALA A 166 -14.55 -14.36 16.06
N THR A 167 -14.11 -13.30 15.38
CA THR A 167 -13.04 -13.37 14.37
C THR A 167 -11.67 -13.55 15.03
N ALA A 168 -10.94 -14.59 14.62
CA ALA A 168 -9.53 -14.74 14.95
C ALA A 168 -8.68 -13.95 13.95
N CYS A 169 -7.80 -13.07 14.45
CA CYS A 169 -6.94 -12.22 13.63
C CYS A 169 -5.51 -12.76 13.62
N THR A 170 -4.88 -12.82 12.45
CA THR A 170 -3.45 -13.12 12.30
C THR A 170 -2.80 -11.98 11.53
N PHE A 171 -1.82 -11.32 12.15
CA PHE A 171 -1.05 -10.24 11.55
C PHE A 171 0.35 -10.74 11.22
N ILE A 172 0.75 -10.62 9.95
CA ILE A 172 2.07 -10.99 9.43
C ILE A 172 2.81 -9.70 9.10
N GLU A 173 3.84 -9.40 9.87
CA GLU A 173 4.58 -8.15 9.78
C GLU A 173 5.99 -8.33 10.35
N PRO A 174 7.07 -8.15 9.57
CA PRO A 174 8.43 -8.16 10.10
C PRO A 174 8.72 -6.99 11.05
N TYR A 175 8.07 -5.83 10.88
CA TYR A 175 8.30 -4.59 11.63
C TYR A 175 7.07 -4.19 12.47
N THR A 176 6.89 -4.87 13.60
CA THR A 176 5.62 -4.81 14.37
C THR A 176 5.43 -3.60 15.25
N GLU A 177 6.36 -2.64 15.30
CA GLU A 177 6.34 -1.54 16.27
C GLU A 177 5.04 -0.73 16.20
N ARG A 178 4.55 -0.45 14.97
CA ARG A 178 3.28 0.26 14.77
C ARG A 178 2.10 -0.57 15.26
N LEU A 179 2.00 -1.84 14.86
CA LEU A 179 0.93 -2.73 15.30
C LEU A 179 0.90 -2.84 16.83
N GLU A 180 2.04 -3.11 17.46
CA GLU A 180 2.16 -3.26 18.90
C GLU A 180 1.77 -1.99 19.67
N SER A 181 2.05 -0.81 19.10
CA SER A 181 1.62 0.47 19.69
C SER A 181 0.10 0.68 19.68
N LEU A 182 -0.62 -0.02 18.81
CA LEU A 182 -2.08 0.07 18.65
C LEU A 182 -2.82 -1.02 19.44
N LEU A 183 -2.14 -2.12 19.78
CA LEU A 183 -2.74 -3.25 20.49
C LEU A 183 -3.05 -2.91 21.96
N ARG A 184 -4.17 -3.45 22.44
CA ARG A 184 -4.57 -3.43 23.84
C ARG A 184 -4.30 -4.81 24.46
N PRO A 185 -4.12 -4.92 25.79
CA PRO A 185 -3.87 -6.22 26.43
C PRO A 185 -4.94 -7.29 26.13
N ALA A 186 -6.20 -6.88 25.98
CA ALA A 186 -7.31 -7.78 25.66
C ALA A 186 -7.23 -8.41 24.25
N ASP A 187 -6.49 -7.79 23.32
CA ASP A 187 -6.39 -8.24 21.93
C ASP A 187 -5.64 -9.58 21.83
N GLN A 188 -4.73 -9.87 22.78
CA GLN A 188 -3.96 -11.12 22.83
C GLN A 188 -4.84 -12.37 22.80
N ALA A 189 -6.08 -12.29 23.27
CA ALA A 189 -7.02 -13.41 23.27
C ALA A 189 -7.52 -13.79 21.87
N ARG A 190 -7.41 -12.90 20.88
CA ARG A 190 -7.92 -13.10 19.51
C ARG A 190 -6.89 -12.85 18.40
N THR A 191 -5.72 -12.34 18.73
CA THR A 191 -4.67 -11.98 17.76
C THR A 191 -3.48 -12.93 17.82
N THR A 192 -3.01 -13.38 16.67
CA THR A 192 -1.69 -13.99 16.49
C THR A 192 -0.81 -13.03 15.69
N ILE A 193 0.44 -12.82 16.12
CA ILE A 193 1.40 -11.96 15.41
C ILE A 193 2.56 -12.82 14.94
N ILE A 194 2.80 -12.83 13.64
CA ILE A 194 3.90 -13.55 12.97
C ILE A 194 4.93 -12.52 12.51
N ARG A 195 6.09 -12.52 13.17
CA ARG A 195 7.16 -11.51 12.99
C ARG A 195 8.18 -11.94 11.94
N CYS A 196 7.76 -12.01 10.69
CA CYS A 196 8.65 -12.28 9.56
C CYS A 196 8.02 -11.84 8.24
N ASP A 197 8.85 -11.79 7.19
CA ASP A 197 8.38 -11.61 5.83
C ASP A 197 7.39 -12.72 5.46
N VAL A 198 6.33 -12.37 4.72
CA VAL A 198 5.25 -13.29 4.33
C VAL A 198 5.76 -14.55 3.62
N GLN A 199 6.87 -14.41 2.89
CA GLN A 199 7.53 -15.48 2.14
C GLN A 199 8.05 -16.61 3.03
N ASN A 200 8.27 -16.33 4.33
CA ASN A 200 8.72 -17.30 5.32
C ASN A 200 7.55 -17.91 6.12
N VAL A 201 6.32 -17.44 5.89
CA VAL A 201 5.14 -17.95 6.59
C VAL A 201 4.67 -19.26 5.96
N PRO A 202 4.42 -20.32 6.75
CA PRO A 202 3.91 -21.57 6.21
C PRO A 202 2.58 -21.37 5.48
N LEU A 203 2.45 -21.93 4.27
CA LEU A 203 1.23 -21.83 3.46
C LEU A 203 -0.03 -22.35 4.16
N ASP A 204 0.13 -23.19 5.20
CA ASP A 204 -0.97 -23.69 6.03
C ASP A 204 -1.72 -22.58 6.79
N VAL A 205 -1.11 -21.43 7.02
CA VAL A 205 -1.81 -20.25 7.57
C VAL A 205 -2.91 -19.80 6.60
N PHE A 206 -2.59 -19.75 5.30
CA PHE A 206 -3.52 -19.32 4.26
C PHE A 206 -4.51 -20.42 3.84
N ARG A 207 -4.09 -21.70 3.85
CA ARG A 207 -5.00 -22.84 3.58
C ARG A 207 -6.14 -22.96 4.58
N GLN A 208 -5.97 -22.39 5.77
CA GLN A 208 -7.01 -22.36 6.79
C GLN A 208 -8.11 -21.34 6.48
N LEU A 209 -7.89 -20.36 5.61
CA LEU A 209 -8.93 -19.42 5.22
C LEU A 209 -10.04 -20.16 4.47
N GLY A 210 -11.26 -20.01 4.96
CA GLY A 210 -12.46 -20.58 4.36
C GLY A 210 -13.34 -19.53 3.68
N ARG A 211 -14.54 -19.96 3.30
CA ARG A 211 -15.55 -19.06 2.73
C ARG A 211 -15.82 -17.87 3.67
N ASP A 212 -15.86 -16.67 3.09
CA ASP A 212 -16.10 -15.39 3.76
C ASP A 212 -15.01 -14.97 4.78
N ASP A 213 -13.96 -15.78 4.95
CA ASP A 213 -12.73 -15.33 5.62
C ASP A 213 -11.97 -14.34 4.72
N ILE A 214 -11.19 -13.46 5.35
CA ILE A 214 -10.52 -12.36 4.66
C ILE A 214 -9.01 -12.57 4.72
N LEU A 215 -8.37 -12.47 3.54
CA LEU A 215 -6.95 -12.20 3.38
C LEU A 215 -6.78 -10.73 2.99
N PHE A 216 -6.10 -9.94 3.81
CA PHE A 216 -5.78 -8.54 3.55
C PHE A 216 -4.31 -8.40 3.20
N LEU A 217 -4.02 -7.86 2.02
CA LEU A 217 -2.67 -7.70 1.47
C LEU A 217 -2.39 -6.21 1.27
N ASP A 218 -1.47 -5.68 2.06
CA ASP A 218 -0.94 -4.32 1.99
C ASP A 218 0.59 -4.40 2.10
N THR A 219 1.21 -4.89 1.02
CA THR A 219 2.61 -5.33 1.03
C THR A 219 3.50 -4.34 0.29
N THR A 220 4.62 -4.76 -0.30
CA THR A 220 5.58 -3.78 -0.88
C THR A 220 5.15 -3.20 -2.22
N HIS A 221 4.11 -3.73 -2.86
CA HIS A 221 3.60 -3.32 -4.19
C HIS A 221 4.61 -3.44 -5.36
N VAL A 222 5.74 -4.14 -5.15
CA VAL A 222 6.80 -4.30 -6.15
C VAL A 222 7.02 -5.78 -6.48
N SER A 223 6.53 -6.18 -7.64
CA SER A 223 6.91 -7.42 -8.32
C SER A 223 8.35 -7.36 -8.85
N LYS A 224 9.21 -8.18 -8.24
CA LYS A 224 10.59 -8.47 -8.65
C LYS A 224 11.02 -9.86 -8.16
N THR A 225 12.21 -10.31 -8.55
CA THR A 225 12.79 -11.56 -8.03
C THR A 225 12.79 -11.55 -6.50
N GLY A 226 12.18 -12.56 -5.88
CA GLY A 226 12.07 -12.66 -4.43
C GLY A 226 11.20 -11.58 -3.79
N SER A 227 10.20 -11.04 -4.49
CA SER A 227 9.19 -10.15 -3.90
C SER A 227 8.08 -10.91 -3.19
N ASP A 228 7.46 -10.24 -2.22
CA ASP A 228 6.21 -10.64 -1.56
C ASP A 228 5.05 -10.70 -2.56
N VAL A 229 4.87 -9.69 -3.42
CA VAL A 229 3.83 -9.65 -4.47
C VAL A 229 3.86 -10.91 -5.33
N ASN A 230 5.05 -11.33 -5.80
CA ASN A 230 5.15 -12.57 -6.57
C ASN A 230 4.79 -13.80 -5.74
N HIS A 231 5.22 -13.85 -4.48
CA HIS A 231 4.89 -14.96 -3.59
C HIS A 231 3.38 -15.03 -3.30
N GLU A 232 2.74 -13.89 -3.07
CA GLU A 232 1.30 -13.78 -2.85
C GLU A 232 0.53 -14.33 -4.06
N LEU A 233 0.84 -13.85 -5.26
CA LEU A 233 0.12 -14.25 -6.46
C LEU A 233 0.42 -15.70 -6.88
N PHE A 234 1.65 -16.19 -6.72
CA PHE A 234 2.07 -17.48 -7.26
C PHE A 234 2.03 -18.63 -6.26
N GLU A 235 2.09 -18.35 -4.96
CA GLU A 235 2.11 -19.39 -3.91
C GLU A 235 0.90 -19.30 -2.98
N ILE A 236 0.49 -18.09 -2.57
CA ILE A 236 -0.62 -17.90 -1.61
C ILE A 236 -1.98 -18.02 -2.30
N LEU A 237 -2.28 -17.20 -3.31
CA LEU A 237 -3.59 -17.20 -3.98
C LEU A 237 -4.01 -18.60 -4.48
N PRO A 238 -3.12 -19.43 -5.05
CA PRO A 238 -3.49 -20.76 -5.51
C PRO A 238 -4.02 -21.68 -4.41
N VAL A 239 -3.50 -21.58 -3.18
CA VAL A 239 -3.86 -22.48 -2.08
C VAL A 239 -5.12 -22.08 -1.31
N LEU A 240 -5.66 -20.87 -1.56
CA LEU A 240 -6.88 -20.39 -0.90
C LEU A 240 -8.09 -21.26 -1.25
N ALA A 241 -9.02 -21.44 -0.31
CA ALA A 241 -10.29 -22.09 -0.58
C ALA A 241 -11.23 -21.21 -1.44
N SER A 242 -12.19 -21.84 -2.13
CA SER A 242 -13.31 -21.12 -2.74
C SER A 242 -14.08 -20.34 -1.68
N GLY A 243 -14.50 -19.13 -2.04
CA GLY A 243 -15.23 -18.20 -1.20
C GLY A 243 -14.39 -17.30 -0.30
N VAL A 244 -13.07 -17.51 -0.22
CA VAL A 244 -12.15 -16.58 0.47
C VAL A 244 -12.21 -15.22 -0.21
N VAL A 245 -12.27 -14.16 0.60
CA VAL A 245 -12.23 -12.77 0.13
C VAL A 245 -10.80 -12.25 0.28
N VAL A 246 -10.25 -11.67 -0.79
CA VAL A 246 -8.90 -11.12 -0.81
C VAL A 246 -8.99 -9.62 -1.04
N HIS A 247 -8.32 -8.85 -0.20
CA HIS A 247 -8.14 -7.41 -0.36
C HIS A 247 -6.71 -7.15 -0.82
N PHE A 248 -6.56 -6.41 -1.92
CA PHE A 248 -5.30 -5.80 -2.33
C PHE A 248 -5.39 -4.30 -2.06
N HIS A 249 -4.42 -3.76 -1.33
CA HIS A 249 -4.34 -2.33 -1.07
C HIS A 249 -3.63 -1.57 -2.21
N ASP A 250 -3.85 -0.27 -2.31
CA ASP A 250 -3.19 0.61 -3.29
C ASP A 250 -3.44 0.28 -4.77
N ILE A 251 -4.64 -0.21 -5.08
CA ILE A 251 -5.10 -0.46 -6.44
C ILE A 251 -6.12 0.60 -6.87
N PHE A 252 -5.71 1.46 -7.79
CA PHE A 252 -6.50 2.59 -8.27
C PHE A 252 -7.26 2.28 -9.57
N LEU A 253 -8.27 3.10 -9.86
CA LEU A 253 -9.02 2.99 -11.12
C LEU A 253 -8.09 3.11 -12.33
N GLY A 254 -8.15 2.12 -13.22
CA GLY A 254 -7.28 2.04 -14.40
C GLY A 254 -6.05 1.16 -14.22
N PHE A 255 -5.80 0.66 -13.01
CA PHE A 255 -4.55 -0.03 -12.62
C PHE A 255 -3.32 0.83 -12.93
N GLU A 256 -3.39 2.09 -12.53
CA GLU A 256 -2.35 3.08 -12.71
C GLU A 256 -2.21 3.89 -11.42
N TYR A 257 -0.98 4.27 -11.07
CA TYR A 257 -0.73 4.93 -9.77
C TYR A 257 -0.92 6.46 -9.87
N PRO A 258 -1.25 7.14 -8.75
CA PRO A 258 -1.39 8.59 -8.71
C PRO A 258 -0.14 9.32 -9.25
N ASP A 259 -0.35 10.41 -10.00
CA ASP A 259 0.74 11.22 -10.57
C ASP A 259 1.74 11.67 -9.50
N GLN A 260 1.26 12.04 -8.30
CA GLN A 260 2.14 12.39 -7.17
C GLN A 260 3.09 11.24 -6.81
N TRP A 261 2.59 10.01 -6.73
CA TRP A 261 3.38 8.84 -6.37
C TRP A 261 4.39 8.50 -7.46
N VAL A 262 3.98 8.57 -8.71
CA VAL A 262 4.84 8.26 -9.85
C VAL A 262 5.90 9.34 -10.06
N PHE A 263 5.51 10.61 -10.03
CA PHE A 263 6.35 11.68 -10.54
C PHE A 263 7.08 12.51 -9.47
N ASP A 264 6.52 12.60 -8.26
CA ASP A 264 7.10 13.39 -7.17
C ASP A 264 7.82 12.49 -6.16
N GLU A 265 7.28 11.30 -5.91
CA GLU A 265 7.85 10.32 -4.97
C GLU A 265 8.68 9.22 -5.67
N ASN A 266 8.60 9.12 -7.01
CA ASN A 266 9.25 8.09 -7.82
C ASN A 266 8.96 6.65 -7.33
N ARG A 267 7.74 6.41 -6.87
CA ARG A 267 7.26 5.05 -6.55
C ARG A 267 7.14 4.25 -7.84
N SER A 268 8.15 3.45 -8.14
CA SER A 268 8.15 2.51 -9.28
C SER A 268 7.40 1.21 -8.93
N TRP A 269 6.21 1.35 -8.33
CA TRP A 269 5.34 0.22 -8.02
C TRP A 269 4.75 -0.36 -9.30
N ASN A 270 4.50 -1.67 -9.29
CA ASN A 270 4.07 -2.40 -10.49
C ASN A 270 3.07 -3.54 -10.21
N GLU A 271 2.63 -3.69 -8.96
CA GLU A 271 1.62 -4.69 -8.58
C GLU A 271 0.30 -4.46 -9.32
N ALA A 272 -0.17 -3.22 -9.45
CA ALA A 272 -1.42 -2.93 -10.14
C ALA A 272 -1.41 -3.45 -11.59
N TYR A 273 -0.27 -3.36 -12.29
CA TYR A 273 -0.15 -3.88 -13.66
C TYR A 273 -0.18 -5.41 -13.69
N LEU A 274 0.45 -6.07 -12.72
CA LEU A 274 0.43 -7.52 -12.60
C LEU A 274 -0.97 -8.03 -12.26
N LEU A 275 -1.66 -7.37 -11.33
CA LEU A 275 -3.03 -7.68 -10.95
C LEU A 275 -4.00 -7.44 -12.12
N ARG A 276 -3.80 -6.39 -12.91
CA ARG A 276 -4.55 -6.18 -14.16
C ARG A 276 -4.38 -7.35 -15.12
N ALA A 277 -3.13 -7.74 -15.39
CA ALA A 277 -2.83 -8.85 -16.30
C ALA A 277 -3.43 -10.17 -15.80
N PHE A 278 -3.36 -10.40 -14.49
CA PHE A 278 -4.02 -11.53 -13.83
C PHE A 278 -5.53 -11.52 -14.10
N LEU A 279 -6.23 -10.41 -13.83
CA LEU A 279 -7.68 -10.30 -13.99
C LEU A 279 -8.16 -10.34 -15.45
N MET A 280 -7.34 -9.93 -16.42
CA MET A 280 -7.73 -9.91 -17.83
C MET A 280 -8.10 -11.28 -18.41
N TYR A 281 -7.60 -12.35 -17.80
CA TYR A 281 -7.78 -13.73 -18.27
C TYR A 281 -8.19 -14.67 -17.13
N ASN A 282 -8.72 -14.12 -16.04
CA ASN A 282 -9.09 -14.88 -14.87
C ASN A 282 -10.61 -14.90 -14.68
N ASP A 283 -11.16 -16.10 -14.59
CA ASP A 283 -12.58 -16.37 -14.30
C ASP A 283 -12.80 -16.95 -12.89
N VAL A 284 -11.70 -17.21 -12.17
CA VAL A 284 -11.67 -17.79 -10.83
C VAL A 284 -11.87 -16.74 -9.73
N PHE A 285 -11.47 -15.50 -9.95
CA PHE A 285 -11.61 -14.40 -9.01
C PHE A 285 -12.58 -13.36 -9.55
N GLU A 286 -13.55 -12.99 -8.74
CA GLU A 286 -14.51 -11.94 -9.08
C GLU A 286 -14.25 -10.66 -8.30
N ILE A 287 -14.39 -9.53 -8.97
CA ILE A 287 -14.28 -8.22 -8.34
C ILE A 287 -15.58 -7.98 -7.56
N MET A 288 -15.47 -7.94 -6.24
CA MET A 288 -16.59 -7.61 -5.35
C MET A 288 -16.78 -6.09 -5.27
N TYR A 289 -15.68 -5.38 -5.05
CA TYR A 289 -15.71 -3.94 -4.77
C TYR A 289 -14.34 -3.31 -5.03
N ALA A 290 -14.32 -2.10 -5.57
CA ALA A 290 -13.09 -1.35 -5.81
C ALA A 290 -13.26 0.07 -5.24
N ASN A 291 -12.63 0.35 -4.09
CA ASN A 291 -12.84 1.55 -3.29
C ASN A 291 -12.61 2.82 -4.12
N ASN A 292 -11.46 2.90 -4.79
CA ASN A 292 -11.12 4.04 -5.62
C ASN A 292 -12.09 4.24 -6.79
N ALA A 293 -12.36 3.16 -7.54
CA ALA A 293 -13.25 3.19 -8.69
C ALA A 293 -14.67 3.64 -8.31
N PHE A 294 -15.22 3.05 -7.23
CA PHE A 294 -16.55 3.38 -6.75
C PHE A 294 -16.62 4.81 -6.21
N GLY A 295 -15.70 5.21 -5.33
CA GLY A 295 -15.71 6.54 -4.72
C GLY A 295 -15.56 7.65 -5.75
N ARG A 296 -14.80 7.43 -6.83
CA ARG A 296 -14.69 8.39 -7.94
C ARG A 296 -15.93 8.43 -8.83
N ALA A 297 -16.55 7.28 -9.08
CA ALA A 297 -17.75 7.20 -9.90
C ALA A 297 -19.01 7.65 -9.16
N ARG A 298 -19.03 7.55 -7.82
CA ARG A 298 -20.20 7.79 -6.95
C ARG A 298 -19.85 8.58 -5.67
N PRO A 299 -19.13 9.73 -5.76
CA PRO A 299 -18.61 10.43 -4.57
C PRO A 299 -19.72 10.88 -3.60
N LYS A 300 -20.87 11.32 -4.14
CA LYS A 300 -22.02 11.75 -3.33
C LYS A 300 -22.63 10.61 -2.50
N GLN A 301 -22.57 9.37 -2.99
CA GLN A 301 -23.09 8.22 -2.25
C GLN A 301 -22.15 7.88 -1.09
N LEU A 302 -20.84 7.90 -1.33
CA LEU A 302 -19.83 7.68 -0.29
C LEU A 302 -19.89 8.76 0.79
N GLU A 303 -19.98 10.04 0.40
CA GLU A 303 -20.09 11.16 1.34
C GLU A 303 -21.33 11.07 2.24
N ARG A 304 -22.45 10.55 1.70
CA ARG A 304 -23.70 10.41 2.45
C ARG A 304 -23.60 9.42 3.60
N VAL A 305 -22.78 8.37 3.45
CA VAL A 305 -22.67 7.27 4.42
C VAL A 305 -21.49 7.45 5.36
N CYS A 306 -20.43 8.11 4.89
CA CYS A 306 -19.25 8.45 5.68
C CYS A 306 -18.76 9.84 5.26
N SER A 307 -19.03 10.85 6.09
CA SER A 307 -18.65 12.23 5.76
C SER A 307 -17.13 12.36 5.70
N GLY A 308 -16.63 13.02 4.65
CA GLY A 308 -15.20 13.15 4.35
C GLY A 308 -14.62 12.02 3.51
N ALA A 309 -15.26 10.84 3.46
CA ALA A 309 -14.74 9.70 2.69
C ALA A 309 -14.73 9.96 1.18
N SER A 310 -15.54 10.88 0.65
CA SER A 310 -15.48 11.24 -0.78
C SER A 310 -14.20 11.99 -1.17
N GLN A 311 -13.54 12.64 -0.21
CA GLN A 311 -12.27 13.35 -0.42
C GLN A 311 -11.08 12.38 -0.42
N SER A 312 -11.23 11.26 0.28
CA SER A 312 -10.26 10.17 0.28
C SER A 312 -10.98 8.83 0.18
N PRO A 313 -11.42 8.45 -1.04
CA PRO A 313 -12.26 7.27 -1.27
C PRO A 313 -11.53 5.95 -1.01
N GLY A 314 -10.21 6.00 -0.87
CA GLY A 314 -9.36 4.84 -0.67
C GLY A 314 -8.91 4.17 -1.95
N SER A 315 -8.14 3.10 -1.77
CA SER A 315 -7.45 2.33 -2.81
C SER A 315 -7.60 0.81 -2.64
N GLY A 316 -8.41 0.36 -1.68
CA GLY A 316 -8.72 -1.05 -1.49
C GLY A 316 -9.45 -1.71 -2.66
N PHE A 317 -9.02 -2.93 -3.01
CA PHE A 317 -9.58 -3.71 -4.12
C PHE A 317 -9.90 -5.14 -3.68
N TRP A 318 -11.20 -5.46 -3.70
CA TRP A 318 -11.76 -6.64 -3.09
C TRP A 318 -12.12 -7.68 -4.15
N LEU A 319 -11.52 -8.85 -4.03
CA LEU A 319 -11.77 -10.02 -4.84
C LEU A 319 -12.39 -11.14 -4.02
N ARG A 320 -13.19 -11.99 -4.66
CA ARG A 320 -13.61 -13.27 -4.09
C ARG A 320 -13.16 -14.41 -4.98
N LYS A 321 -12.53 -15.42 -4.40
CA LYS A 321 -12.22 -16.67 -5.11
C LYS A 321 -13.51 -17.47 -5.29
N ARG A 322 -13.80 -17.92 -6.51
CA ARG A 322 -14.98 -18.73 -6.85
C ARG A 322 -14.78 -20.20 -6.55
#